data_AF-A0A535L8C1-F1
#
_entry.id   AF-A0A535L8C1-F1
#
_cell.length_a   1.000
_cell.length_b   1.000
_cell.length_c   1.000
_cell.angle_alpha   90.00
_cell.angle_beta   90.00
_cell.angle_gamma   90.00
#
_symmetry.space_group_name_H-M   'P 1'
#
loop_
_entity.id
_entity.type
_entity.pdbx_description
1 polymer ?
#
loop_
_entity_poly.entity_id
_entity_poly.type
_entity_poly.pdbx_seq_one_letter_code
_entity_poly.pdbx_strand_id
1 'polypeptide(L)'
;MGLVVGATAPEAIADVRKASKLPFLIPGIGAQGGDLSGAVKAAWNGDRASALLSASRSIMFDRNPGRAAEKLRTQINSVLSTLAQ
;
A
#
# COMPACT_ATOMS: atom_id res chain seq x y z
N MET A 1 -17.34 0.73 -6.14
CA MET A 1 -16.87 2.07 -5.69
C MET A 1 -15.67 1.88 -4.78
N GLY A 2 -14.74 2.85 -4.74
CA GLY A 2 -13.52 2.78 -3.91
C GLY A 2 -13.04 4.19 -3.54
N LEU A 3 -12.08 4.28 -2.62
CA LEU A 3 -11.53 5.55 -2.14
C LEU A 3 -10.06 5.68 -2.50
N VAL A 4 -9.58 6.90 -2.74
CA VAL A 4 -8.16 7.18 -2.96
C VAL A 4 -7.59 7.83 -1.70
N VAL A 5 -6.56 7.23 -1.11
CA VAL A 5 -5.92 7.73 0.11
C VAL A 5 -4.40 7.62 -0.03
N GLY A 6 -3.68 8.75 0.11
CA GLY A 6 -2.24 8.80 -0.15
C GLY A 6 -1.40 8.08 0.92
N ALA A 7 -0.32 7.42 0.48
CA ALA A 7 0.57 6.64 1.35
C ALA A 7 1.41 7.44 2.36
N THR A 8 1.48 8.76 2.22
CA THR A 8 2.37 9.61 3.03
C THR A 8 1.83 9.95 4.42
N ALA A 9 0.58 9.59 4.71
CA ALA A 9 -0.05 9.82 6.00
C ALA A 9 -0.81 8.57 6.51
N PRO A 10 -0.10 7.59 7.12
CA PRO A 10 -0.73 6.36 7.65
C PRO A 10 -1.87 6.62 8.65
N GLU A 11 -1.76 7.64 9.49
CA GLU A 11 -2.81 8.07 10.43
C GLU A 11 -4.13 8.37 9.71
N ALA A 12 -4.06 9.13 8.60
CA ALA A 12 -5.23 9.47 7.79
C ALA A 12 -5.83 8.23 7.11
N ILE A 13 -5.01 7.27 6.68
CA ILE A 13 -5.49 6.00 6.13
C ILE A 13 -6.29 5.24 7.20
N ALA A 14 -5.79 5.18 8.44
CA ALA A 14 -6.46 4.50 9.54
C ALA A 14 -7.79 5.17 9.89
N ASP A 15 -7.86 6.50 9.88
CA ASP A 15 -9.10 7.24 10.14
C ASP A 15 -10.16 6.99 9.05
N VAL A 16 -9.76 7.01 7.77
CA VAL A 16 -10.68 6.66 6.68
C VAL A 16 -11.10 5.20 6.77
N ARG A 17 -10.21 4.30 7.21
CA ARG A 17 -10.53 2.88 7.41
C ARG A 17 -11.58 2.65 8.49
N LYS A 18 -11.56 3.42 9.59
CA LYS A 18 -12.61 3.38 10.62
C LYS A 18 -13.98 3.77 10.05
N ALA A 19 -14.01 4.69 9.08
CA ALA A 19 -15.23 5.19 8.47
C ALA A 19 -15.73 4.36 7.27
N SER A 20 -14.88 3.54 6.63
CA SER A 20 -15.23 2.83 5.39
C SER A 20 -14.60 1.46 5.24
N LYS A 21 -15.42 0.49 4.81
CA LYS A 21 -14.99 -0.86 4.40
C LYS A 21 -14.64 -0.98 2.91
N LEU A 22 -14.80 0.10 2.13
CA LEU A 22 -14.52 0.08 0.69
C LEU A 22 -13.03 -0.20 0.41
N PRO A 23 -12.69 -0.77 -0.76
CA PRO A 23 -11.31 -0.92 -1.18
C PRO A 23 -10.65 0.45 -1.38
N PHE A 24 -9.39 0.57 -0.97
CA PHE A 24 -8.60 1.79 -1.14
C PHE A 24 -7.63 1.67 -2.31
N LEU A 25 -7.45 2.74 -3.07
CA LEU A 25 -6.29 2.95 -3.93
C LEU A 25 -5.29 3.81 -3.17
N ILE A 26 -4.07 3.32 -3.00
CA ILE A 26 -3.01 3.96 -2.23
C ILE A 26 -1.84 4.33 -3.15
N PRO A 27 -1.83 5.56 -3.68
CA PRO A 27 -0.70 6.07 -4.44
C PRO A 27 0.42 6.57 -3.53
N GLY A 28 1.63 6.62 -4.08
CA GLY A 28 2.75 7.33 -3.47
C GLY A 28 3.77 6.46 -2.74
N ILE A 29 3.74 5.15 -2.95
CA ILE A 29 4.75 4.24 -2.43
C ILE A 29 6.05 4.33 -3.27
N GLY A 30 7.20 4.34 -2.60
CA GLY A 30 8.53 4.41 -3.22
C GLY A 30 9.09 5.83 -3.30
N ALA A 31 9.03 6.46 -4.48
CA ALA A 31 9.75 7.71 -4.77
C ALA A 31 9.34 8.92 -3.92
N GLN A 32 8.19 8.87 -3.23
CA GLN A 32 7.69 9.94 -2.37
C GLN A 32 7.98 9.68 -0.89
N GLY A 33 8.77 8.65 -0.55
CA GLY A 33 9.14 8.34 0.83
C GLY A 33 7.98 7.83 1.70
N GLY A 34 6.87 7.37 1.09
CA GLY A 34 5.73 6.84 1.84
C GLY A 34 6.09 5.62 2.67
N ASP A 35 5.58 5.56 3.91
CA ASP A 35 5.73 4.41 4.79
C ASP A 35 4.85 3.25 4.29
N LEU A 36 5.47 2.33 3.55
CA LEU A 36 4.81 1.13 3.04
C LEU A 36 4.20 0.28 4.16
N SER A 37 4.92 0.10 5.27
CA SER A 37 4.46 -0.77 6.35
C SER A 37 3.27 -0.15 7.07
N GLY A 38 3.38 1.13 7.43
CA GLY A 38 2.30 1.90 8.03
C GLY A 38 1.07 1.98 7.12
N ALA A 39 1.25 2.26 5.83
CA ALA A 39 0.13 2.34 4.88
C ALA A 39 -0.60 1.01 4.70
N VAL A 40 0.13 -0.12 4.57
CA VAL A 40 -0.48 -1.46 4.47
C VAL A 40 -1.23 -1.81 5.75
N LYS A 41 -0.62 -1.59 6.92
CA LYS A 41 -1.25 -1.87 8.23
C LYS A 41 -2.51 -1.04 8.44
N ALA A 42 -2.46 0.26 8.15
CA ALA A 42 -3.59 1.16 8.31
C ALA A 42 -4.74 0.85 7.34
N ALA A 43 -4.43 0.35 6.13
CA ALA A 43 -5.41 0.05 5.12
C ALA A 43 -6.05 -1.34 5.25
N TRP A 44 -5.38 -2.29 5.90
CA TRP A 44 -5.85 -3.66 6.06
C TRP A 44 -7.18 -3.72 6.81
N ASN A 45 -8.11 -4.54 6.31
CA ASN A 45 -9.42 -4.74 6.94
C ASN A 45 -9.78 -6.22 7.12
N GLY A 46 -8.80 -7.12 6.99
CA GLY A 46 -9.00 -8.58 6.96
C GLY A 46 -9.21 -9.16 5.57
N ASP A 47 -9.46 -8.34 4.55
CA ASP A 47 -9.61 -8.78 3.15
C ASP A 47 -8.35 -8.48 2.32
N ARG A 48 -7.93 -9.44 1.48
CA ARG A 48 -6.85 -9.26 0.49
C ARG A 48 -7.18 -8.18 -0.54
N ALA A 49 -8.46 -7.88 -0.77
CA ALA A 49 -8.93 -6.80 -1.62
C ALA A 49 -9.08 -5.45 -0.90
N SER A 50 -8.64 -5.34 0.36
CA SER A 50 -8.75 -4.10 1.18
C SER A 50 -8.10 -2.88 0.54
N ALA A 51 -6.97 -3.06 -0.15
CA ALA A 51 -6.24 -1.98 -0.78
C ALA A 51 -5.42 -2.42 -1.99
N LEU A 52 -5.32 -1.52 -2.98
CA LEU A 52 -4.41 -1.59 -4.11
C LEU A 52 -3.35 -0.49 -3.94
N LEU A 53 -2.08 -0.88 -3.85
CA LEU A 53 -0.96 0.05 -3.76
C LEU A 53 -0.43 0.33 -5.16
N SER A 54 -0.34 1.60 -5.55
CA SER A 54 0.16 1.98 -6.87
C SER A 54 1.60 2.53 -6.81
N ALA A 55 2.44 2.03 -7.72
CA ALA A 55 3.81 2.45 -7.91
C ALA A 55 4.08 2.57 -9.41
N SER A 56 4.62 3.72 -9.83
CA SER A 56 4.91 3.98 -11.24
C SER A 56 6.39 4.34 -11.43
N ARG A 57 6.80 5.55 -11.04
CA ARG A 57 8.17 6.04 -11.27
C ARG A 57 9.26 5.18 -10.59
N SER A 58 8.98 4.64 -9.41
CA SER A 58 9.89 3.76 -8.67
C SER A 58 10.12 2.40 -9.34
N ILE A 59 9.23 1.99 -10.25
CA ILE A 59 9.38 0.76 -11.05
C ILE A 59 9.88 1.10 -12.44
N MET A 60 9.24 2.05 -13.12
CA MET A 60 9.50 2.43 -14.51
C MET A 60 10.93 2.93 -14.74
N PHE A 61 11.49 3.66 -13.78
CA PHE A 61 12.83 4.25 -13.90
C PHE A 61 13.91 3.46 -13.16
N ASP A 62 13.59 2.29 -12.60
CA ASP A 62 14.60 1.41 -12.03
C ASP A 62 15.44 0.75 -13.15
N ARG A 63 16.71 0.46 -12.87
CA ARG A 63 17.59 -0.26 -13.81
C ARG A 63 17.09 -1.67 -14.14
N ASN A 64 16.27 -2.25 -13.26
CA ASN A 64 15.57 -3.51 -13.51
C ASN A 64 14.13 -3.42 -12.97
N PRO A 65 13.16 -2.99 -13.81
CA PRO A 65 11.76 -2.83 -13.41
C PRO A 65 11.12 -4.11 -12.85
N GLY A 66 11.47 -5.28 -13.41
CA GLY A 66 10.98 -6.57 -12.94
C GLY A 66 11.41 -6.86 -11.50
N ARG A 67 12.69 -6.63 -11.18
CA ARG A 67 13.18 -6.76 -9.79
C ARG A 67 12.59 -5.71 -8.86
N ALA A 68 12.39 -4.48 -9.31
CA ALA A 68 11.76 -3.43 -8.49
C ALA A 68 10.32 -3.80 -8.12
N ALA A 69 9.54 -4.28 -9.08
CA ALA A 69 8.17 -4.76 -8.85
C ALA A 69 8.14 -5.97 -7.90
N GLU A 70 9.03 -6.94 -8.11
CA GLU A 70 9.14 -8.14 -7.26
C GLU A 70 9.49 -7.80 -5.81
N LYS A 71 10.45 -6.88 -5.61
CA LYS A 71 10.84 -6.38 -4.29
C LYS A 71 9.66 -5.73 -3.58
N LEU A 72 8.93 -4.85 -4.26
CA LEU A 72 7.78 -4.17 -3.68
C LEU A 72 6.67 -5.16 -3.29
N ARG A 73 6.35 -6.11 -4.17
CA ARG A 73 5.37 -7.19 -3.89
C ARG A 73 5.77 -7.99 -2.65
N THR A 74 7.04 -8.40 -2.57
CA THR A 74 7.56 -9.16 -1.44
C THR A 74 7.45 -8.39 -0.13
N GLN A 75 7.79 -7.09 -0.14
CA GLN A 75 7.65 -6.22 1.04
C GLN A 75 6.18 -6.10 1.49
N ILE A 76 5.24 -5.90 0.58
CA ILE A 76 3.80 -5.84 0.90
C ILE A 76 3.34 -7.16 1.52
N ASN A 77 3.65 -8.29 0.89
CA ASN A 77 3.25 -9.60 1.37
C ASN A 77 3.86 -9.95 2.74
N SER A 78 5.11 -9.52 3.01
CA SER A 78 5.75 -9.69 4.31
C SER A 78 5.05 -8.91 5.42
N VAL A 79 4.46 -7.75 5.13
CA VAL A 79 3.65 -7.02 6.11
C VAL A 79 2.30 -7.74 6.32
N LEU A 80 1.64 -8.14 5.23
CA LEU A 80 0.36 -8.85 5.30
C LEU A 80 0.44 -10.16 6.07
N SER A 81 1.53 -10.92 5.96
CA SER A 81 1.70 -12.18 6.71
C SER A 81 1.75 -11.97 8.23
N THR A 82 2.07 -10.76 8.70
CA THR A 82 2.04 -10.42 10.14
C THR A 82 0.66 -10.00 10.63
N LEU A 83 -0.27 -9.72 9.72
CA LEU A 83 -1.63 -9.22 10.03
C LEU A 83 -2.73 -10.28 9.82
N ALA A 84 -2.41 -11.37 9.11
CA ALA A 84 -3.32 -12.45 8.78
C ALA A 84 -3.19 -13.67 9.72
N GLN A 85 -2.43 -13.52 10.82
CA GLN A 85 -2.38 -14.46 11.94
C GLN A 85 -3.48 -14.12 12.95
#